data_AF-A0A2G6DIB3-F1
#
_entry.id   AF-A0A2G6DIB3-F1
#
_cell.length_a   1.000
_cell.length_b   1.000
_cell.length_c   1.000
_cell.angle_alpha   90.00
_cell.angle_beta   90.00
_cell.angle_gamma   90.00
#
_symmetry.space_group_name_H-M   'P 1'
#
loop_
_entity.id
_entity.type
_entity.pdbx_description
1 polymer ?
#
loop_
_entity_poly.entity_id
_entity_poly.type
_entity_poly.pdbx_seq_one_letter_code
_entity_poly.pdbx_strand_id
1 'polypeptide(L)' 'MRLTYWREGQTEVEYGQQLLAIEAKSGRHKGVLIGLKSFARHFDQYKVIPLIVGTGGIYVELFLKTPSVDWF' A
#
# COMPACT_ATOMS: atom_id res chain seq x y z
N MET A 1 10.86 -7.55 -4.27
CA MET A 1 10.74 -6.09 -4.43
C MET A 1 11.65 -5.65 -5.57
N ARG A 2 11.12 -4.98 -6.62
CA ARG A 2 11.96 -4.42 -7.69
C ARG A 2 12.27 -2.97 -7.33
N LEU A 3 13.47 -2.75 -6.81
CA LEU A 3 14.03 -1.43 -6.54
C LEU A 3 14.73 -0.93 -7.80
N THR A 4 14.44 0.31 -8.17
CA THR A 4 15.09 1.00 -9.27
C THR A 4 16.06 2.03 -8.68
N TYR A 5 17.27 2.06 -9.20
CA TYR A 5 18.27 3.06 -8.84
C TYR A 5 18.15 4.26 -9.77
N TRP A 6 18.13 5.46 -9.22
CA TRP A 6 18.28 6.70 -9.95
C TRP A 6 19.45 7.50 -9.39
N ARG A 7 20.21 8.14 -10.29
CA ARG A 7 21.31 9.04 -9.94
C ARG A 7 21.35 10.23 -10.88
N GLU A 8 21.57 11.42 -10.33
CA GLU A 8 21.90 12.63 -11.06
C GLU A 8 23.05 13.36 -10.34
N GLY A 9 24.25 13.31 -10.93
CA GLY A 9 25.46 13.85 -10.32
C GLY A 9 25.81 13.17 -8.99
N GLN A 10 25.65 13.91 -7.89
CA GLN A 10 25.89 13.44 -6.52
C GLN A 10 24.59 13.05 -5.79
N THR A 11 23.44 13.17 -6.43
CA THR A 11 22.14 12.79 -5.84
C THR A 11 21.79 11.38 -6.28
N GLU A 12 21.44 10.51 -5.33
CA GLU A 12 20.99 9.15 -5.62
C GLU A 12 19.80 8.75 -4.76
N VAL A 13 18.88 8.00 -5.36
CA VAL A 13 17.68 7.49 -4.69
C VAL A 13 17.36 6.10 -5.23
N GLU A 14 17.04 5.19 -4.32
CA GLU A 14 16.38 3.93 -4.65
C GLU A 14 14.87 4.11 -4.55
N TYR A 15 14.13 3.76 -5.60
CA TYR A 15 12.67 3.85 -5.61
C TYR A 15 12.02 2.56 -6.09
N GLY A 16 10.95 2.14 -5.42
CA GLY A 16 10.18 0.95 -5.77
C GLY A 16 9.10 1.24 -6.81
N GLN A 17 8.73 0.24 -7.61
CA GLN A 17 7.55 0.28 -8.50
C GLN A 17 6.25 -0.22 -7.82
N GLN A 18 6.29 -0.44 -6.51
CA GLN A 18 5.18 -1.01 -5.75
C GLN A 18 4.57 0.05 -4.84
N LEU A 19 3.24 0.15 -4.87
CA LEU A 19 2.48 1.04 -3.98
C LEU A 19 1.66 0.20 -3.02
N LEU A 20 1.88 0.38 -1.72
CA LEU A 20 0.98 -0.16 -0.71
C LEU A 20 -0.22 0.79 -0.57
N ALA A 21 -1.42 0.30 -0.88
CA ALA A 21 -2.66 1.05 -0.73
C ALA A 21 -3.42 0.52 0.49
N ILE A 22 -3.68 1.38 1.48
CA ILE A 22 -4.31 0.99 2.75
C ILE A 22 -5.72 1.58 2.83
N GLU A 23 -6.73 0.72 3.03
CA GLU A 23 -8.10 1.13 3.30
C GLU A 23 -8.50 0.67 4.72
N ALA A 24 -8.56 1.60 5.67
CA ALA A 24 -8.96 1.32 7.05
C ALA A 24 -10.48 1.38 7.22
N LYS A 25 -11.06 0.40 7.93
CA LYS A 25 -12.51 0.26 8.16
C LYS A 25 -12.81 0.05 9.64
N SER A 26 -13.61 0.94 10.22
CA SER A 26 -14.02 0.92 11.63
C SER A 26 -15.45 0.43 11.89
N GLY A 27 -16.19 -0.04 10.87
CA GLY A 27 -17.61 -0.42 11.00
C GLY A 27 -18.00 -1.75 10.34
N ARG A 28 -19.24 -2.22 10.55
CA ARG A 28 -19.77 -3.51 10.04
C ARG A 28 -19.94 -3.60 8.52
N HIS A 29 -19.79 -2.48 7.79
CA HIS A 29 -19.93 -2.47 6.34
C HIS A 29 -18.73 -3.16 5.68
N LYS A 30 -18.91 -4.45 5.36
CA LYS A 30 -18.05 -5.23 4.45
C LYS A 30 -18.19 -4.80 2.97
N GLY A 31 -18.77 -3.63 2.72
CA GLY A 31 -19.08 -3.14 1.38
C GLY A 31 -17.84 -2.96 0.49
N VAL A 32 -18.13 -2.85 -0.82
CA VAL A 32 -17.21 -2.74 -1.96
C VAL A 32 -15.95 -1.92 -1.62
N LEU A 33 -14.78 -2.43 -2.01
CA LEU A 33 -13.47 -1.78 -1.88
C LEU A 33 -13.35 -0.57 -2.84
N ILE A 34 -14.18 0.45 -2.66
CA ILE A 34 -14.27 1.58 -3.60
C ILE A 34 -12.98 2.39 -3.61
N GLY A 35 -12.36 2.61 -2.44
CA GLY A 35 -11.09 3.33 -2.33
C GLY A 35 -9.96 2.60 -3.04
N LEU A 36 -9.72 1.34 -2.69
CA LEU A 36 -8.68 0.51 -3.31
C LEU A 36 -8.90 0.34 -4.83
N LYS A 37 -10.14 0.13 -5.28
CA LYS A 37 -10.44 0.02 -6.73
C LYS A 37 -10.17 1.32 -7.48
N SER A 38 -10.53 2.47 -6.88
CA SER A 38 -10.27 3.77 -7.49
C SER A 38 -8.78 4.06 -7.55
N PHE A 39 -8.05 3.80 -6.45
CA PHE A 39 -6.61 3.98 -6.36
C PHE A 39 -5.86 3.11 -7.37
N ALA A 40 -6.17 1.81 -7.44
CA ALA A 40 -5.54 0.89 -8.38
C ALA A 40 -5.77 1.30 -9.85
N ARG A 41 -6.91 1.91 -10.17
CA ARG A 41 -7.17 2.45 -11.51
C ARG A 41 -6.38 3.72 -11.80
N HIS A 42 -6.19 4.58 -10.82
CA HIS A 42 -5.48 5.85 -10.99
C HIS A 42 -3.96 5.66 -11.11
N PHE A 43 -3.43 4.62 -10.47
CA PHE A 43 -2.00 4.29 -10.44
C PHE A 43 -1.71 2.97 -11.17
N ASP A 44 -2.35 2.76 -12.31
CA ASP A 44 -2.25 1.50 -13.08
C ASP A 44 -0.85 1.22 -13.64
N GLN A 45 0.01 2.25 -13.72
CA GLN A 45 1.42 2.12 -14.07
C GLN A 45 2.30 1.53 -12.94
N TYR A 46 1.76 1.40 -11.72
CA TYR A 46 2.46 0.81 -10.58
C TYR A 46 1.81 -0.51 -10.15
N LYS A 47 2.61 -1.40 -9.55
CA LYS A 47 2.07 -2.59 -8.90
C LYS A 47 1.47 -2.19 -7.55
N VAL A 48 0.15 -2.05 -7.50
CA VAL A 48 -0.57 -1.74 -6.26
C VAL A 48 -0.81 -3.01 -5.43
N ILE A 49 -0.37 -2.99 -4.16
CA ILE A 49 -0.67 -4.02 -3.16
C ILE A 49 -1.80 -3.48 -2.26
N PRO A 50 -3.01 -4.06 -2.33
CA PRO A 50 -4.10 -3.63 -1.47
C PRO A 50 -3.98 -4.23 -0.06
N LEU A 51 -4.15 -3.39 0.95
CA LEU A 51 -4.25 -3.80 2.35
C LEU A 51 -5.51 -3.20 2.98
N ILE A 52 -6.36 -4.05 3.53
CA ILE A 52 -7.55 -3.62 4.28
C ILE A 52 -7.22 -3.75 5.76
N VAL A 53 -7.48 -2.72 6.55
CA VAL A 53 -7.20 -2.71 8.00
C VAL A 53 -8.52 -2.57 8.77
N GLY A 54 -8.72 -3.40 9.79
CA GLY A 54 -9.96 -3.45 10.57
C GLY A 54 -10.96 -4.44 9.98
N THR A 55 -12.21 -4.01 9.75
CA THR A 55 -13.28 -4.93 9.33
C THR A 55 -13.00 -5.57 7.96
N GLY A 56 -12.88 -6.90 7.92
CA GLY A 56 -12.71 -7.66 6.69
C GLY A 56 -11.28 -7.66 6.13
N GLY A 57 -10.30 -7.21 6.93
CA GLY A 57 -8.88 -7.22 6.60
C GLY A 57 -8.01 -7.62 7.80
N ILE A 58 -6.80 -7.08 7.88
CA ILE A 58 -5.90 -7.34 9.00
C ILE A 58 -6.35 -6.59 10.26
N TYR A 59 -6.07 -7.14 11.44
CA TYR A 59 -6.35 -6.46 12.70
C TYR A 59 -5.56 -5.16 12.83
N VAL A 60 -6.21 -4.11 13.35
CA VAL A 60 -5.57 -2.80 13.58
C VAL A 60 -4.33 -2.93 14.46
N GLU A 61 -4.39 -3.74 15.51
CA GLU A 61 -3.25 -3.95 16.41
C GLU A 61 -2.07 -4.62 15.72
N LEU A 62 -2.32 -5.58 14.83
CA LEU A 62 -1.26 -6.20 14.03
C LEU A 62 -0.67 -5.16 13.07
N PHE A 63 -1.53 -4.41 12.38
CA PHE A 63 -1.10 -3.33 11.48
C PHE A 63 -0.14 -2.34 12.17
N LEU A 64 -0.50 -1.87 13.37
CA LEU A 64 0.27 -0.89 14.12
C LEU A 64 1.55 -1.45 14.75
N LYS A 65 1.63 -2.78 14.97
CA LYS A 65 2.81 -3.44 15.54
C LYS A 65 3.80 -3.92 14.50
N THR A 66 3.36 -4.10 13.25
CA THR A 66 4.23 -4.52 12.16
C THR A 66 5.02 -3.32 11.62
N PRO A 67 6.37 -3.41 11.57
CA PRO A 67 7.21 -2.42 10.90
C PRO A 67 6.71 -2.09 9.49
N SER A 68 6.77 -0.81 9.09
CA SER A 68 6.27 -0.37 7.78
C SER A 68 6.90 -1.10 6.59
N VAL A 69 8.17 -1.49 6.74
CA VAL A 69 8.94 -2.24 5.73
C VAL A 69 8.38 -3.63 5.45
N ASP A 70 7.72 -4.26 6.42
CA ASP A 70 7.20 -5.63 6.28
C ASP A 70 5.87 -5.67 5.51
N TRP A 71 5.31 -4.52 5.12
CA TRP A 71 4.09 -4.43 4.32
C TRP A 71 4.32 -4.36 2.80
N PHE A 72 5.57 -4.30 2.33
CA PHE A 72 5.96 -4.18 0.91
C PHE A 72 6.49 -5.50 0.31
#